data_AF-A0A7X8XER7-F1
#
_entry.id   AF-A0A7X8XER7-F1
#
_cell.length_a   1.000
_cell.length_b   1.000
_cell.length_c   1.000
_cell.angle_alpha   90.00
_cell.angle_beta   90.00
_cell.angle_gamma   90.00
#
_symmetry.space_group_name_H-M   'P 1'
#
loop_
_entity.id
_entity.type
_entity.pdbx_description
1 polymer ?
#
loop_
_entity_poly.entity_id
_entity_poly.type
_entity_poly.pdbx_seq_one_letter_code
_entity_poly.pdbx_strand_id
1 'polypeptide(L)'
;MNTGKFLTIPAEEYHAASRCGMYMSSHNLAAFRESPELYRRKTNGEIAESESPALALGRAAHCLILEGRAAFDEQYLVADGPVNPKTGEPYGKATKAYAEWIAAQTREIVSPRDFGFIVKLQKSVWLHDAASALLDDGVSEATVRAEYRGVPCQIRMDWFSREYGIVDLKTCDSLKWFEGDCKRFGYVFQMAFYRAVLREATGE
;
A
#
# COMPACT_ATOMS: atom_id res chain seq x y z
N MET A 1 14.52 18.39 10.76
CA MET A 1 13.45 17.94 9.85
C MET A 1 12.20 18.82 9.79
N ASN A 2 11.96 19.44 8.62
CA ASN A 2 10.76 20.23 8.32
C ASN A 2 9.61 19.31 7.85
N THR A 3 8.74 18.89 8.76
CA THR A 3 7.58 18.03 8.45
C THR A 3 6.48 18.72 7.66
N GLY A 4 6.58 20.03 7.40
CA GLY A 4 5.64 20.76 6.54
C GLY A 4 5.62 20.31 5.07
N LYS A 5 6.51 19.38 4.70
CA LYS A 5 6.55 18.72 3.38
C LYS A 5 5.77 17.41 3.31
N PHE A 6 5.30 16.91 4.45
CA PHE A 6 4.53 15.66 4.51
C PHE A 6 3.07 16.01 4.26
N LEU A 7 2.52 15.44 3.19
CA LEU A 7 1.19 15.73 2.70
C LEU A 7 0.24 14.60 3.11
N THR A 8 -0.94 14.98 3.60
CA THR A 8 -2.06 14.06 3.80
C THR A 8 -2.84 13.97 2.50
N ILE A 9 -2.47 13.02 1.64
CA ILE A 9 -3.13 12.76 0.36
C ILE A 9 -3.86 11.41 0.47
N PRO A 10 -5.15 11.32 0.10
CA PRO A 10 -5.85 10.04 0.00
C PRO A 10 -5.10 9.06 -0.91
N ALA A 11 -5.04 7.78 -0.53
CA ALA A 11 -4.32 6.77 -1.31
C ALA A 11 -4.80 6.73 -2.78
N GLU A 12 -6.10 6.83 -3.02
CA GLU A 12 -6.67 6.87 -4.36
C GLU A 12 -6.12 8.03 -5.21
N GLU A 13 -6.02 9.23 -4.65
CA GLU A 13 -5.47 10.40 -5.34
C GLU A 13 -3.98 10.23 -5.64
N TYR A 14 -3.21 9.72 -4.67
CA TYR A 14 -1.80 9.37 -4.87
C TYR A 14 -1.63 8.39 -6.03
N HIS A 15 -2.39 7.28 -6.03
CA HIS A 15 -2.31 6.27 -7.08
C HIS A 15 -2.80 6.79 -8.43
N ALA A 16 -3.87 7.60 -8.46
CA ALA A 16 -4.36 8.21 -9.69
C ALA A 16 -3.31 9.10 -10.34
N ALA A 17 -2.59 9.91 -9.55
CA ALA A 17 -1.55 10.80 -10.06
C ALA A 17 -0.33 10.04 -10.60
N SER A 18 -0.04 8.83 -10.08
CA SER A 18 0.95 7.93 -10.68
C SER A 18 0.42 7.26 -11.95
N ARG A 19 -0.84 6.79 -11.94
CA ARG A 19 -1.45 6.10 -13.09
C ARG A 19 -1.54 6.98 -14.32
N CYS A 20 -1.75 8.29 -14.19
CA CYS A 20 -1.76 9.21 -15.33
C CYS A 20 -0.38 9.79 -15.68
N GLY A 21 0.68 9.38 -14.97
CA GLY A 21 2.03 9.90 -15.19
C GLY A 21 2.26 11.34 -14.72
N MET A 22 1.33 11.94 -13.96
CA MET A 22 1.48 13.30 -13.42
C MET A 22 2.68 13.40 -12.47
N TYR A 23 2.90 12.37 -11.65
CA TYR A 23 4.10 12.23 -10.83
C TYR A 23 4.76 10.88 -11.02
N MET A 24 6.07 10.90 -11.23
CA MET A 24 6.91 9.72 -11.25
C MET A 24 6.92 9.07 -9.85
N SER A 25 6.62 7.78 -9.78
CA SER A 25 6.72 6.96 -8.58
C SER A 25 7.75 5.84 -8.75
N SER A 26 8.09 5.14 -7.67
CA SER A 26 8.99 3.98 -7.71
C SER A 26 8.50 2.90 -8.69
N HIS A 27 7.18 2.67 -8.75
CA HIS A 27 6.56 1.69 -9.66
C HIS A 27 6.63 2.14 -11.13
N ASN A 28 6.37 3.42 -11.40
CA ASN A 28 6.53 3.99 -12.74
C ASN A 28 7.99 3.93 -13.21
N LEU A 29 8.94 4.25 -12.32
CA LEU A 29 10.36 4.17 -12.62
C LEU A 29 10.82 2.73 -12.86
N ALA A 30 10.26 1.76 -12.11
CA ALA A 30 10.50 0.34 -12.34
C ALA A 30 9.98 -0.10 -13.72
N ALA A 31 8.75 0.30 -14.08
CA ALA A 31 8.19 0.04 -15.41
C ALA A 31 9.05 0.66 -16.52
N PHE A 32 9.52 1.90 -16.34
CA PHE A 32 10.38 2.57 -17.31
C PHE A 32 11.74 1.87 -17.48
N ARG A 33 12.35 1.44 -16.37
CA ARG A 33 13.62 0.69 -16.38
C ARG A 33 13.49 -0.66 -17.08
N GLU A 34 12.34 -1.33 -16.91
CA GLU A 34 12.04 -2.56 -17.63
C GLU A 34 11.82 -2.27 -19.13
N SER A 35 10.98 -1.29 -19.44
CA SER A 35 10.70 -0.85 -20.80
C SER A 35 10.05 0.53 -20.82
N PRO A 36 10.64 1.53 -21.49
CA PRO A 36 10.00 2.84 -21.67
C PRO A 36 8.61 2.76 -22.32
N GLU A 37 8.40 1.79 -23.20
CA GLU A 37 7.10 1.51 -23.81
C GLU A 37 6.08 1.03 -22.78
N LEU A 38 6.49 0.15 -21.86
CA LEU A 38 5.63 -0.35 -20.78
C LEU A 38 5.15 0.82 -19.91
N TYR A 39 6.06 1.72 -19.53
CA TYR A 39 5.71 2.93 -18.80
C TYR A 39 4.68 3.77 -19.57
N ARG A 40 4.94 4.10 -20.84
CA ARG A 40 4.03 4.91 -21.68
C ARG A 40 2.63 4.30 -21.76
N ARG A 41 2.56 3.00 -22.04
CA ARG A 41 1.28 2.28 -22.19
C ARG A 41 0.51 2.23 -20.88
N LYS A 42 1.19 2.03 -19.73
CA LYS A 42 0.55 2.13 -18.41
C LYS A 42 0.00 3.53 -18.16
N THR A 43 0.79 4.58 -18.39
CA THR A 43 0.36 5.96 -18.13
C THR A 43 -0.74 6.47 -19.05
N ASN A 44 -0.83 5.90 -20.25
CA ASN A 44 -1.92 6.16 -21.21
C ASN A 44 -3.19 5.34 -20.91
N GLY A 45 -3.19 4.47 -19.90
CA GLY A 45 -4.31 3.57 -19.61
C GLY A 45 -4.50 2.44 -20.63
N GLU A 46 -3.49 2.14 -21.46
CA GLU A 46 -3.53 1.07 -22.46
C GLU A 46 -3.31 -0.33 -21.85
N ILE A 47 -2.92 -0.40 -20.58
CA ILE A 47 -2.71 -1.63 -19.81
C ILE A 47 -3.54 -1.53 -18.54
N ALA A 48 -4.50 -2.46 -18.39
CA ALA A 48 -5.27 -2.57 -17.17
C ALA A 48 -4.38 -3.06 -16.02
N GLU A 49 -4.48 -2.42 -14.86
CA GLU A 49 -3.90 -2.96 -13.64
C GLU A 49 -4.72 -4.16 -13.18
N SER A 50 -4.03 -5.26 -12.88
CA SER A 50 -4.64 -6.41 -12.22
C SER A 50 -4.20 -6.46 -10.77
N GLU A 51 -5.16 -6.72 -9.91
CA GLU A 51 -4.91 -6.89 -8.49
C GLU A 51 -4.86 -8.38 -8.15
N SER A 52 -3.78 -8.80 -7.51
CA SER A 52 -3.67 -10.16 -6.99
C SER A 52 -4.22 -10.22 -5.56
N PRO A 53 -4.74 -11.39 -5.11
CA PRO A 53 -5.16 -11.56 -3.72
C PRO A 53 -4.06 -11.24 -2.69
N ALA A 54 -2.80 -11.49 -3.04
CA ALA A 54 -1.66 -11.17 -2.17
C ALA A 54 -1.46 -9.65 -2.01
N LEU A 55 -1.63 -8.88 -3.08
CA LEU A 55 -1.57 -7.41 -3.02
C LEU A 55 -2.73 -6.83 -2.21
N ALA A 56 -3.94 -7.35 -2.39
CA ALA A 56 -5.12 -6.94 -1.61
C ALA A 56 -4.93 -7.21 -0.10
N LEU A 57 -4.49 -8.41 0.26
CA LEU A 57 -4.19 -8.77 1.64
C LEU A 57 -3.08 -7.87 2.22
N GLY A 58 -2.02 -7.63 1.44
CA GLY A 58 -0.90 -6.77 1.85
C GLY A 58 -1.33 -5.35 2.16
N ARG A 59 -2.16 -4.72 1.30
CA ARG A 59 -2.70 -3.37 1.57
C ARG A 59 -3.54 -3.31 2.83
N ALA A 60 -4.47 -4.26 3.00
CA ALA A 60 -5.30 -4.35 4.21
C ALA A 60 -4.43 -4.53 5.47
N ALA A 61 -3.34 -5.30 5.37
CA ALA A 61 -2.37 -5.44 6.44
C ALA A 61 -1.61 -4.14 6.74
N HIS A 62 -1.13 -3.42 5.73
CA HIS A 62 -0.49 -2.11 5.92
C HIS A 62 -1.40 -1.14 6.66
N CYS A 63 -2.64 -0.98 6.19
CA CYS A 63 -3.59 -0.08 6.82
C CYS A 63 -3.80 -0.43 8.30
N LEU A 64 -4.08 -1.71 8.61
CA LEU A 64 -4.32 -2.10 10.01
C LEU A 64 -3.07 -1.96 10.90
N ILE A 65 -1.88 -2.30 10.37
CA ILE A 65 -0.63 -2.32 11.14
C ILE A 65 -0.10 -0.91 11.39
N LEU A 66 -0.17 -0.04 10.38
CA LEU A 66 0.51 1.26 10.37
C LEU A 66 -0.44 2.43 10.71
N GLU A 67 -1.71 2.35 10.31
CA GLU A 67 -2.70 3.41 10.52
C GLU A 67 -3.71 3.05 11.62
N GLY A 68 -3.76 1.77 12.01
CA GLY A 68 -4.57 1.28 13.12
C GLY A 68 -6.03 1.00 12.75
N ARG A 69 -6.83 0.66 13.77
CA ARG A 69 -8.17 0.10 13.57
C ARG A 69 -9.18 1.10 12.99
N ALA A 70 -9.09 2.36 13.39
CA ALA A 70 -10.01 3.40 12.91
C ALA A 70 -9.87 3.59 11.40
N ALA A 71 -8.65 3.79 10.90
CA ALA A 71 -8.36 3.91 9.46
C ALA A 71 -8.77 2.65 8.69
N PHE A 72 -8.55 1.47 9.27
CA PHE A 72 -8.98 0.22 8.67
C PHE A 72 -10.51 0.14 8.50
N ASP A 73 -11.29 0.47 9.54
CA ASP A 73 -12.75 0.37 9.49
C ASP A 73 -13.40 1.42 8.56
N GLU A 74 -12.72 2.53 8.30
CA GLU A 74 -13.10 3.55 7.30
C GLU A 74 -12.94 3.02 5.86
N GLN A 75 -11.87 2.28 5.58
CA GLN A 75 -11.53 1.82 4.23
C GLN A 75 -12.07 0.42 3.91
N TYR A 76 -12.21 -0.43 4.92
CA TYR A 76 -12.52 -1.85 4.77
C TYR A 76 -13.80 -2.25 5.48
N LEU A 77 -14.52 -3.20 4.90
CA LEU A 77 -15.63 -3.90 5.52
C LEU A 77 -15.28 -5.38 5.67
N VAL A 78 -15.31 -5.88 6.91
CA VAL A 78 -15.10 -7.29 7.20
C VAL A 78 -16.42 -8.06 7.02
N ALA A 79 -16.53 -8.83 5.93
CA ALA A 79 -17.73 -9.59 5.61
C ALA A 79 -17.47 -10.71 4.58
N ASP A 80 -18.24 -11.79 4.66
CA ASP A 80 -18.26 -12.87 3.64
C ASP A 80 -19.34 -12.67 2.57
N GLY A 81 -20.07 -11.55 2.63
CA GLY A 81 -21.19 -11.23 1.73
C GLY A 81 -22.52 -11.08 2.47
N PRO A 82 -23.62 -10.88 1.74
CA PRO A 82 -24.95 -10.78 2.32
C PRO A 82 -25.39 -12.17 2.84
N VAL A 83 -26.10 -12.19 3.96
CA VAL A 83 -26.59 -13.44 4.59
C VAL A 83 -27.91 -13.86 3.94
N ASN A 84 -28.02 -15.15 3.61
CA ASN A 84 -29.27 -15.74 3.15
C ASN A 84 -30.21 -16.00 4.35
N PRO A 85 -31.39 -15.34 4.42
CA PRO A 85 -32.28 -15.45 5.56
C PRO A 85 -32.89 -16.85 5.74
N LYS A 86 -32.85 -17.71 4.72
CA LYS A 86 -33.36 -19.09 4.81
C LYS A 86 -32.36 -20.06 5.42
N THR A 87 -31.07 -19.86 5.15
CA THR A 87 -30.02 -20.80 5.59
C THR A 87 -29.18 -20.25 6.74
N GLY A 88 -29.19 -18.92 6.97
CA GLY A 88 -28.28 -18.26 7.91
C GLY A 88 -26.85 -18.12 7.40
N GLU A 89 -26.57 -18.62 6.20
CA GLU A 89 -25.22 -18.66 5.60
C GLU A 89 -25.04 -17.54 4.55
N PRO A 90 -23.81 -17.05 4.31
CA PRO A 90 -23.54 -16.08 3.26
C PRO A 90 -23.93 -16.59 1.86
N TYR A 91 -24.46 -15.70 1.02
CA TYR A 91 -24.63 -15.98 -0.40
C TYR A 91 -23.26 -16.18 -1.08
N GLY A 92 -23.16 -17.20 -1.95
CA GLY A 92 -21.94 -17.44 -2.71
C GLY A 92 -21.57 -16.29 -3.67
N LYS A 93 -20.27 -16.12 -3.92
CA LYS A 93 -19.73 -15.02 -4.76
C LYS A 93 -20.29 -14.95 -6.19
N ALA A 94 -20.75 -16.08 -6.73
CA ALA A 94 -21.32 -16.17 -8.08
C ALA A 94 -22.82 -15.81 -8.14
N THR A 95 -23.45 -15.48 -7.01
CA THR A 95 -24.88 -15.19 -6.96
C THR A 95 -25.18 -13.74 -7.30
N LYS A 96 -26.39 -13.49 -7.85
CA LYS A 96 -26.90 -12.13 -8.08
C LYS A 96 -26.95 -11.30 -6.79
N ALA A 97 -27.37 -11.91 -5.68
CA ALA A 97 -27.40 -11.23 -4.38
C ALA A 97 -26.02 -10.75 -3.93
N TYR A 98 -24.97 -11.56 -4.10
CA TYR A 98 -23.60 -11.13 -3.81
C TYR A 98 -23.15 -10.02 -4.75
N ALA A 99 -23.45 -10.12 -6.04
CA ALA A 99 -23.09 -9.11 -7.04
C ALA A 99 -23.77 -7.74 -6.78
N GLU A 100 -25.04 -7.74 -6.38
CA GLU A 100 -25.75 -6.52 -5.98
C GLU A 100 -25.21 -5.95 -4.68
N TRP A 101 -24.92 -6.81 -3.70
CA TRP A 101 -24.35 -6.39 -2.43
C TRP A 101 -22.97 -5.76 -2.61
N ILE A 102 -22.05 -6.39 -3.35
CA ILE A 102 -20.69 -5.86 -3.55
C ILE A 102 -20.72 -4.53 -4.32
N ALA A 103 -21.61 -4.37 -5.29
CA ALA A 103 -21.76 -3.13 -6.05
C ALA A 103 -22.27 -1.95 -5.21
N ALA A 104 -22.94 -2.23 -4.09
CA ALA A 104 -23.41 -1.22 -3.15
C ALA A 104 -22.37 -0.83 -2.09
N GLN A 105 -21.21 -1.49 -2.04
CA GLN A 105 -20.17 -1.21 -1.06
C GLN A 105 -19.29 -0.05 -1.50
N THR A 106 -19.03 0.86 -0.57
CA THR A 106 -18.06 1.95 -0.75
C THR A 106 -16.70 1.63 -0.16
N ARG A 107 -16.61 0.52 0.57
CA ARG A 107 -15.40 0.02 1.25
C ARG A 107 -14.93 -1.27 0.61
N GLU A 108 -13.62 -1.50 0.65
CA GLU A 108 -13.05 -2.75 0.15
C GLU A 108 -13.41 -3.91 1.08
N ILE A 109 -13.73 -5.08 0.53
CA ILE A 109 -14.18 -6.23 1.32
C ILE A 109 -13.00 -7.10 1.73
N VAL A 110 -12.90 -7.36 3.04
CA VAL A 110 -11.95 -8.32 3.61
C VAL A 110 -12.74 -9.46 4.23
N SER A 111 -12.38 -10.71 3.93
CA SER A 111 -13.04 -11.85 4.55
C SER A 111 -12.74 -11.90 6.07
N PRO A 112 -13.64 -12.39 6.93
CA PRO A 112 -13.34 -12.60 8.34
C PRO A 112 -12.11 -13.49 8.58
N ARG A 113 -11.87 -14.46 7.70
CA ARG A 113 -10.66 -15.30 7.71
C ARG A 113 -9.40 -14.46 7.52
N ASP A 114 -9.37 -13.63 6.48
CA ASP A 114 -8.20 -12.81 6.16
C ASP A 114 -8.01 -11.71 7.21
N PHE A 115 -9.10 -11.10 7.70
CA PHE A 115 -9.03 -10.16 8.83
C PHE A 115 -8.43 -10.81 10.08
N GLY A 116 -8.88 -12.02 10.43
CA GLY A 116 -8.31 -12.78 11.54
C GLY A 116 -6.83 -13.11 11.35
N PHE A 117 -6.37 -13.29 10.11
CA PHE A 117 -4.95 -13.46 9.79
C PHE A 117 -4.18 -12.13 9.92
N ILE A 118 -4.71 -11.03 9.39
CA ILE A 118 -4.09 -9.70 9.47
C ILE A 118 -3.95 -9.25 10.93
N VAL A 119 -4.94 -9.50 11.79
CA VAL A 119 -4.86 -9.21 13.24
C VAL A 119 -3.70 -9.98 13.91
N LYS A 120 -3.39 -11.20 13.46
CA LYS A 120 -2.22 -11.94 13.97
C LYS A 120 -0.91 -11.31 13.50
N LEU A 121 -0.85 -10.84 12.25
CA LEU A 121 0.31 -10.10 11.74
C LEU A 121 0.53 -8.81 12.54
N GLN A 122 -0.53 -8.03 12.78
CA GLN A 122 -0.47 -6.81 13.60
C GLN A 122 0.09 -7.09 14.99
N LYS A 123 -0.46 -8.08 15.70
CA LYS A 123 0.07 -8.47 17.01
C LYS A 123 1.53 -8.88 16.94
N SER A 124 1.92 -9.63 15.91
CA SER A 124 3.31 -10.07 15.74
C SER A 124 4.26 -8.89 15.53
N VAL A 125 3.87 -7.86 14.77
CA VAL A 125 4.71 -6.69 14.51
C VAL A 125 4.79 -5.83 15.78
N TRP A 126 3.66 -5.52 16.40
CA TRP A 126 3.61 -4.63 17.56
C TRP A 126 4.21 -5.22 18.84
N LEU A 127 4.24 -6.55 18.99
CA LEU A 127 4.87 -7.21 20.14
C LEU A 127 6.34 -7.58 19.89
N HIS A 128 6.88 -7.32 18.71
CA HIS A 128 8.28 -7.59 18.42
C HIS A 128 9.14 -6.38 18.80
N ASP A 129 10.12 -6.57 19.70
CA ASP A 129 10.94 -5.49 20.26
C ASP A 129 11.54 -4.57 19.19
N ALA A 130 12.22 -5.13 18.18
CA ALA A 130 12.83 -4.32 17.14
C ALA A 130 11.81 -3.62 16.22
N ALA A 131 10.70 -4.28 15.87
CA ALA A 131 9.73 -3.72 14.92
C ALA A 131 8.87 -2.63 15.58
N SER A 132 8.48 -2.84 16.84
CA SER A 132 7.78 -1.84 17.63
C SER A 132 8.63 -0.58 17.83
N ALA A 133 9.93 -0.72 18.12
CA ALA A 133 10.83 0.44 18.22
C ALA A 133 10.89 1.26 16.92
N LEU A 134 10.93 0.60 15.75
CA LEU A 134 10.91 1.29 14.44
C LEU A 134 9.61 2.08 14.19
N LEU A 135 8.49 1.64 14.78
CA LEU A 135 7.14 2.14 14.53
C LEU A 135 6.55 2.92 15.73
N ASP A 136 7.34 3.24 16.75
CA ASP A 136 6.85 3.85 18.00
C ASP A 136 6.52 5.34 17.83
N ASP A 137 7.43 6.11 17.24
CA ASP A 137 7.25 7.54 16.95
C ASP A 137 7.54 7.84 15.47
N GLY A 138 6.51 8.29 14.77
CA GLY A 138 6.59 8.57 13.34
C GLY A 138 5.26 8.92 12.70
N VAL A 139 5.30 9.00 11.38
CA VAL A 139 4.14 9.33 10.53
C VAL A 139 3.94 8.18 9.56
N SER A 140 2.77 7.56 9.61
CA SER A 140 2.37 6.53 8.65
C SER A 140 1.93 7.14 7.32
N GLU A 141 2.17 6.40 6.23
CA GLU A 141 1.60 6.64 4.90
C GLU A 141 1.81 8.07 4.37
N ALA A 142 2.89 8.72 4.80
CA ALA A 142 3.19 10.11 4.50
C ALA A 142 3.56 10.26 3.02
N THR A 143 2.85 11.16 2.33
CA THR A 143 3.14 11.46 0.92
C THR A 143 4.07 12.66 0.81
N VAL A 144 5.10 12.55 -0.02
CA VAL A 144 6.02 13.65 -0.34
C VAL A 144 6.06 13.82 -1.85
N ARG A 145 5.95 15.08 -2.30
CA ARG A 145 6.09 15.47 -3.71
C ARG A 145 7.25 16.44 -3.83
N ALA A 146 8.15 16.18 -4.78
CA ALA A 146 9.30 17.03 -5.07
C ALA A 146 9.71 16.89 -6.55
N GLU A 147 10.39 17.89 -7.09
CA GLU A 147 11.11 17.72 -8.34
C GLU A 147 12.44 17.00 -8.06
N TYR A 148 12.71 15.91 -8.79
CA TYR A 148 13.99 15.23 -8.73
C TYR A 148 14.52 15.03 -10.14
N ARG A 149 15.71 15.60 -10.43
CA ARG A 149 16.33 15.57 -11.76
C ARG A 149 15.43 16.13 -12.88
N GLY A 150 14.69 17.21 -12.59
CA GLY A 150 13.79 17.83 -13.56
C GLY A 150 12.47 17.08 -13.78
N VAL A 151 12.17 16.07 -12.96
CA VAL A 151 10.95 15.26 -13.07
C VAL A 151 10.10 15.47 -11.81
N PRO A 152 8.79 15.78 -11.94
CA PRO A 152 7.89 15.79 -10.81
C PRO A 152 7.73 14.37 -10.27
N CYS A 153 8.15 14.15 -9.03
CA CYS A 153 8.15 12.86 -8.37
C CYS A 153 7.22 12.86 -7.16
N GLN A 154 6.68 11.69 -6.84
CA GLN A 154 5.97 11.45 -5.60
C GLN A 154 6.38 10.12 -4.96
N ILE A 155 6.40 10.12 -3.64
CA ILE A 155 6.66 8.95 -2.81
C ILE A 155 5.60 8.88 -1.71
N ARG A 156 5.26 7.67 -1.30
CA ARG A 156 4.42 7.40 -0.13
C ARG A 156 5.15 6.39 0.73
N MET A 157 5.57 6.85 1.90
CA MET A 157 6.35 6.06 2.85
C MET A 157 5.39 5.37 3.80
N ASP A 158 5.48 4.06 3.92
CA ASP A 158 4.65 3.28 4.86
C ASP A 158 4.77 3.85 6.27
N TRP A 159 6.01 4.15 6.69
CA TRP A 159 6.29 4.84 7.93
C TRP A 159 7.54 5.72 7.81
N PHE A 160 7.48 6.89 8.42
CA PHE A 160 8.62 7.76 8.60
C PHE A 160 8.89 8.02 10.08
N SER A 161 10.03 7.54 10.57
CA SER A 161 10.56 7.85 11.90
C SER A 161 11.64 8.91 11.79
N ARG A 162 11.67 9.88 12.73
CA ARG A 162 12.77 10.85 12.80
C ARG A 162 14.09 10.21 13.21
N GLU A 163 14.03 9.15 14.02
CA GLU A 163 15.20 8.44 14.51
C GLU A 163 15.72 7.44 13.47
N TYR A 164 14.82 6.65 12.88
CA TYR A 164 15.20 5.53 12.01
C TYR A 164 15.08 5.84 10.51
N GLY A 165 14.47 6.97 10.14
CA GLY A 165 14.20 7.35 8.76
C GLY A 165 13.01 6.59 8.15
N ILE A 166 13.14 6.21 6.89
CA ILE A 166 12.08 5.53 6.14
C ILE A 166 12.03 4.06 6.55
N VAL A 167 10.87 3.63 7.03
CA VAL A 167 10.56 2.23 7.32
C VAL A 167 9.48 1.79 6.33
N ASP A 168 9.74 0.69 5.66
CA ASP A 168 8.87 0.14 4.61
C ASP A 168 8.49 -1.29 5.02
N LEU A 169 7.20 -1.49 5.28
CA LEU A 169 6.65 -2.75 5.74
C LEU A 169 6.46 -3.66 4.53
N LYS A 170 6.85 -4.93 4.65
CA LYS A 170 6.64 -5.92 3.58
C LYS A 170 6.03 -7.18 4.15
N THR A 171 4.93 -7.63 3.54
CA THR A 171 4.43 -9.00 3.71
C THR A 171 5.07 -9.90 2.68
N CYS A 172 5.61 -11.03 3.11
CA CYS A 172 6.17 -12.04 2.21
C CYS A 172 5.73 -13.45 2.64
N ASP A 173 5.75 -14.39 1.70
CA ASP A 173 5.42 -15.79 1.98
C ASP A 173 6.51 -16.48 2.82
N SER A 174 7.78 -16.15 2.58
CA SER A 174 8.90 -16.77 3.30
C SER A 174 10.10 -15.86 3.49
N LEU A 175 10.51 -15.66 4.74
CA LEU A 175 11.75 -14.94 5.07
C LEU A 175 13.00 -15.61 4.50
N LYS A 176 12.97 -16.94 4.29
CA LYS A 176 14.08 -17.69 3.70
C LYS A 176 14.47 -17.18 2.31
N TRP A 177 13.48 -16.73 1.54
CA TRP A 177 13.68 -16.27 0.16
C TRP A 177 13.62 -14.75 0.02
N PHE A 178 13.45 -14.03 1.13
CA PHE A 178 13.19 -12.60 1.13
C PHE A 178 14.30 -11.79 0.47
N GLU A 179 15.58 -12.17 0.62
CA GLU A 179 16.68 -11.48 -0.08
C GLU A 179 16.55 -11.58 -1.61
N GLY A 180 16.13 -12.75 -2.11
CA GLY A 180 15.83 -12.97 -3.52
C GLY A 180 14.64 -12.12 -3.98
N ASP A 181 13.58 -12.07 -3.17
CA ASP A 181 12.40 -11.24 -3.42
C ASP A 181 12.75 -9.74 -3.43
N CYS A 182 13.62 -9.26 -2.54
CA CYS A 182 14.11 -7.89 -2.52
C CYS A 182 14.75 -7.48 -3.84
N LYS A 183 15.54 -8.38 -4.45
CA LYS A 183 16.16 -8.16 -5.77
C LYS A 183 15.13 -8.23 -6.88
N ARG A 184 14.28 -9.27 -6.87
CA ARG A 184 13.25 -9.52 -7.89
C ARG A 184 12.25 -8.37 -7.99
N PHE A 185 11.77 -7.87 -6.86
CA PHE A 185 10.78 -6.79 -6.80
C PHE A 185 11.42 -5.40 -6.74
N GLY A 186 12.75 -5.32 -6.67
CA GLY A 186 13.48 -4.07 -6.76
C GLY A 186 13.29 -3.14 -5.56
N TYR A 187 13.09 -3.68 -4.36
CA TYR A 187 12.85 -2.89 -3.14
C TYR A 187 14.00 -1.92 -2.83
N VAL A 188 15.24 -2.31 -3.15
CA VAL A 188 16.41 -1.41 -2.99
C VAL A 188 16.29 -0.19 -3.90
N PHE A 189 15.74 -0.33 -5.11
CA PHE A 189 15.51 0.79 -6.00
C PHE A 189 14.37 1.69 -5.51
N GLN A 190 13.30 1.10 -4.96
CA GLN A 190 12.24 1.85 -4.29
C GLN A 190 12.82 2.70 -3.15
N MET A 191 13.59 2.09 -2.25
CA MET A 191 14.19 2.79 -1.12
C MET A 191 15.17 3.89 -1.57
N ALA A 192 15.99 3.63 -2.59
CA ALA A 192 16.90 4.63 -3.15
C ALA A 192 16.14 5.83 -3.73
N PHE A 193 15.05 5.57 -4.46
CA PHE A 193 14.18 6.62 -5.01
C PHE A 193 13.50 7.42 -3.90
N TYR A 194 12.97 6.75 -2.87
CA TYR A 194 12.31 7.38 -1.74
C TYR A 194 13.25 8.33 -1.00
N ARG A 195 14.46 7.86 -0.66
CA ARG A 195 15.48 8.69 -0.02
C ARG A 195 15.89 9.88 -0.88
N ALA A 196 16.01 9.70 -2.20
CA ALA A 196 16.38 10.80 -3.09
C ALA A 196 15.31 11.89 -3.12
N VAL A 197 14.03 11.53 -3.31
CA VAL A 197 12.92 12.48 -3.36
C VAL A 197 12.71 13.16 -2.00
N LEU A 198 12.81 12.40 -0.90
CA LEU A 198 12.70 12.95 0.45
C LEU A 198 13.79 14.00 0.72
N ARG A 199 15.03 13.72 0.28
CA ARG A 199 16.15 14.65 0.42
C ARG A 199 15.95 15.93 -0.39
N GLU A 200 15.44 15.84 -1.62
CA GLU A 200 15.10 17.06 -2.39
C GLU A 200 14.02 17.89 -1.69
N ALA A 201 13.03 17.24 -1.07
CA ALA A 201 11.94 17.94 -0.39
C ALA A 201 12.37 18.61 0.92
N THR A 202 13.24 17.94 1.69
CA THR A 202 13.53 18.29 3.09
C THR A 202 14.94 18.84 3.32
N GLY A 203 15.87 18.60 2.40
CA GLY A 203 17.29 18.92 2.54
C GLY A 203 18.09 17.94 3.41
N GLU A 204 17.45 16.92 3.97
CA GLU A 204 18.02 15.90 4.86
C GLU A 204 18.00 14.51 4.20
#